data_AF-A0A5C7UJG6-F1
#
_entry.id   AF-A0A5C7UJG6-F1
#
_cell.length_a   1.000
_cell.length_b   1.000
_cell.length_c   1.000
_cell.angle_alpha   90.00
_cell.angle_beta   90.00
_cell.angle_gamma   90.00
#
_symmetry.space_group_name_H-M   'P 1'
#
loop_
_entity.id
_entity.type
_entity.pdbx_description
1 polymer ?
#
loop_
_entity_poly.entity_id
_entity_poly.type
_entity_poly.pdbx_seq_one_letter_code
_entity_poly.pdbx_strand_id
1 'polypeptide(L)' 'MLEKIFELELLLQKRNNGSSAFFKKLLEDLKNGLKEDVVNSILKSYAIVQYGDFNHQEEKLFDEIWEIADKLKNS' A
#
# COMPACT_ATOMS: atom_id res chain seq x y z
N MET A 1 -2.72 -7.07 -6.36
CA MET A 1 -1.96 -6.45 -5.25
C MET A 1 -0.77 -5.66 -5.77
N LEU A 2 0.22 -6.28 -6.42
CA LEU A 2 1.43 -5.61 -6.90
C LEU A 2 1.14 -4.38 -7.78
N GLU A 3 0.28 -4.53 -8.80
CA GLU A 3 -0.09 -3.42 -9.70
C GLU A 3 -0.75 -2.24 -8.97
N LYS A 4 -1.61 -2.53 -7.99
CA LYS A 4 -2.31 -1.49 -7.21
C LYS A 4 -1.36 -0.75 -6.26
N ILE A 5 -0.44 -1.47 -5.61
CA ILE A 5 0.61 -0.84 -4.79
C ILE A 5 1.49 0.06 -5.66
N PHE A 6 1.82 -0.38 -6.88
CA PHE A 6 2.58 0.43 -7.84
C PHE A 6 1.82 1.67 -8.29
N GLU A 7 0.53 1.55 -8.60
CA GLU A 7 -0.31 2.69 -8.93
C GLU A 7 -0.37 3.72 -7.79
N LEU A 8 -0.58 3.26 -6.54
CA LEU A 8 -0.65 4.14 -5.38
C LEU A 8 0.69 4.82 -5.09
N GLU A 9 1.80 4.09 -5.21
CA GLU A 9 3.15 4.63 -5.08
C GLU A 9 3.40 5.77 -6.08
N LEU A 10 3.05 5.57 -7.35
CA LEU A 10 3.21 6.58 -8.39
C LEU A 10 2.35 7.83 -8.17
N LEU A 11 1.11 7.65 -7.70
CA LEU A 11 0.21 8.78 -7.39
C LEU A 11 0.79 9.64 -6.27
N LEU A 12 1.19 9.00 -5.17
CA LEU A 12 1.81 9.66 -4.03
C LEU A 12 3.13 10.33 -4.42
N GLN A 13 3.95 9.67 -5.23
CA GLN A 13 5.22 10.22 -5.72
C GLN A 13 5.00 11.48 -6.56
N LYS A 14 4.03 11.48 -7.48
CA LYS A 14 3.68 12.65 -8.31
C LYS A 14 3.22 13.84 -7.48
N ARG A 15 2.63 13.60 -6.31
CA ARG A 15 2.23 14.64 -5.35
C ARG A 15 3.33 15.04 -4.36
N ASN A 16 4.54 14.51 -4.49
CA ASN A 16 5.62 14.65 -3.50
C ASN A 16 5.20 14.23 -2.08
N ASN A 17 4.32 13.23 -1.99
CA ASN A 17 3.86 12.70 -0.72
C ASN A 17 4.88 11.68 -0.17
N GLY A 18 5.35 11.91 1.06
CA GLY A 18 6.37 11.08 1.72
C GLY A 18 5.94 9.61 1.92
N SER A 19 4.64 9.34 1.95
CA SER A 19 4.08 7.99 2.05
C SER A 19 4.44 7.11 0.85
N SER A 20 4.81 7.69 -0.30
CA SER A 20 5.31 6.95 -1.47
C SER A 20 6.47 6.01 -1.13
N ALA A 21 7.39 6.41 -0.24
CA ALA A 21 8.53 5.61 0.17
C ALA A 21 8.09 4.29 0.86
N PHE A 22 6.99 4.32 1.61
CA PHE A 22 6.43 3.12 2.24
C PHE A 22 5.95 2.11 1.17
N PHE A 23 5.16 2.57 0.20
CA PHE A 23 4.64 1.68 -0.86
C PHE A 23 5.76 1.18 -1.78
N LYS A 24 6.78 2.00 -2.04
CA LYS A 24 7.98 1.57 -2.76
C LYS A 24 8.67 0.39 -2.05
N LYS A 25 8.84 0.46 -0.74
CA LYS A 25 9.39 -0.65 0.05
C LYS A 25 8.53 -1.90 -0.06
N LEU A 26 7.20 -1.77 0.01
CA LEU A 26 6.29 -2.91 -0.16
C LEU A 26 6.45 -3.60 -1.53
N LEU A 27 6.69 -2.84 -2.59
CA LEU A 27 6.95 -3.40 -3.93
C LEU A 27 8.26 -4.18 -3.98
N GLU A 28 9.31 -3.67 -3.33
CA GLU A 28 10.60 -4.35 -3.23
C GLU A 28 10.46 -5.66 -2.43
N ASP A 29 9.77 -5.61 -1.29
CA ASP A 29 9.51 -6.79 -0.46
C ASP A 29 8.69 -7.86 -1.22
N LEU A 30 7.68 -7.46 -2.01
CA LEU A 30 6.93 -8.39 -2.87
C LEU A 30 7.83 -9.05 -3.93
N LYS A 31 8.70 -8.27 -4.58
CA LYS A 31 9.65 -8.79 -5.59
C LYS A 31 10.66 -9.76 -4.98
N ASN A 32 11.00 -9.58 -3.70
CA ASN A 32 11.87 -10.46 -2.94
C ASN A 32 11.16 -11.69 -2.35
N GLY A 33 9.87 -11.90 -2.65
CA GLY A 33 9.10 -13.05 -2.18
C GLY A 33 8.56 -12.93 -0.74
N LEU A 34 8.67 -11.74 -0.11
CA LEU A 34 8.23 -11.48 1.26
C LEU A 34 6.72 -11.17 1.35
N LYS A 35 5.90 -12.02 0.72
CA LYS A 35 4.46 -11.77 0.57
C LYS A 35 3.74 -11.64 1.91
N GLU A 36 4.08 -12.47 2.89
CA GLU A 36 3.44 -12.44 4.21
C GLU A 36 3.76 -11.14 4.98
N ASP A 37 5.02 -10.69 4.92
CA ASP A 37 5.45 -9.43 5.55
C ASP A 37 4.74 -8.23 4.95
N VAL A 38 4.56 -8.23 3.62
CA VAL A 38 3.82 -7.18 2.90
C VAL A 38 2.37 -7.15 3.34
N VAL A 39 1.71 -8.32 3.38
CA VAL A 39 0.31 -8.43 3.84
C VAL A 39 0.18 -7.89 5.27
N ASN A 40 1.04 -8.32 6.19
CA ASN A 40 1.02 -7.87 7.58
C ASN A 40 1.30 -6.35 7.69
N SER A 41 2.15 -5.79 6.84
CA SER A 41 2.48 -4.37 6.83
C SER A 41 1.31 -3.52 6.34
N ILE A 42 0.62 -3.94 5.27
CA ILE A 42 -0.58 -3.27 4.74
C ILE A 42 -1.69 -3.25 5.79
N LEU A 43 -1.95 -4.38 6.44
CA LEU A 43 -3.03 -4.47 7.44
C LEU A 43 -2.80 -3.58 8.66
N LYS A 44 -1.54 -3.18 8.93
CA LYS A 44 -1.15 -2.28 10.01
C LYS A 44 -0.95 -0.82 9.56
N SER A 45 -1.07 -0.51 8.27
CA SER A 45 -0.72 0.81 7.73
C SER A 45 -1.87 1.82 7.70
N TYR A 46 -2.98 1.58 8.40
CA TYR A 46 -4.12 2.51 8.42
C TYR A 46 -3.73 3.90 8.92
N ALA A 47 -2.80 3.99 9.88
CA ALA A 47 -2.27 5.27 10.36
C ALA A 47 -1.50 6.04 9.28
N ILE A 48 -0.82 5.36 8.36
CA ILE A 48 -0.10 6.01 7.25
C ILE A 48 -1.09 6.75 6.35
N VAL A 49 -2.26 6.16 6.11
CA VAL A 49 -3.30 6.77 5.28
C VAL A 49 -3.98 7.92 6.02
N GLN A 50 -4.36 7.70 7.28
CA GLN A 50 -5.06 8.69 8.10
C GLN A 50 -4.27 10.00 8.30
N TYR A 51 -2.94 9.91 8.42
CA TYR A 51 -2.07 11.07 8.65
C TYR A 51 -1.23 11.46 7.43
N GLY A 52 -1.38 10.75 6.31
CA GLY A 52 -0.50 10.86 5.16
C GLY A 52 -0.97 11.77 4.04
N ASP A 53 -1.99 12.63 4.24
CA ASP A 53 -2.53 13.55 3.21
C ASP A 53 -2.96 12.84 1.90
N PHE A 54 -3.68 11.72 2.05
CA PHE A 54 -4.24 10.99 0.92
C PHE A 54 -5.48 11.73 0.43
N ASN A 55 -5.65 11.82 -0.89
CA ASN A 55 -6.92 12.28 -1.47
C ASN A 55 -7.90 11.11 -1.66
N HIS A 56 -9.14 11.41 -2.01
CA HIS A 56 -10.19 10.41 -2.18
C HIS A 56 -9.84 9.26 -3.14
N GLN A 57 -9.09 9.53 -4.21
CA GLN A 57 -8.67 8.49 -5.16
C GLN A 57 -7.62 7.57 -4.53
N GLU A 58 -6.66 8.13 -3.80
CA GLU A 58 -5.59 7.39 -3.13
C GLU A 58 -6.12 6.55 -1.96
N GLU A 59 -7.06 7.09 -1.18
CA GLU A 59 -7.76 6.37 -0.12
C GLU A 59 -8.52 5.16 -0.68
N LYS A 60 -9.30 5.37 -1.75
CA LYS A 60 -10.03 4.28 -2.41
C LYS A 60 -9.08 3.19 -2.92
N LEU A 61 -7.97 3.59 -3.52
CA LEU A 61 -6.98 2.64 -4.02
C LEU A 61 -6.29 1.88 -2.86
N PHE A 62 -6.05 2.55 -1.73
CA PHE A 62 -5.55 1.90 -0.53
C PHE A 62 -6.56 0.88 0.03
N ASP A 63 -7.84 1.22 0.11
CA ASP A 63 -8.88 0.30 0.59
C ASP A 63 -8.91 -0.99 -0.25
N GLU A 64 -8.82 -0.86 -1.58
CA GLU A 64 -8.72 -2.02 -2.47
C GLU A 64 -7.46 -2.87 -2.22
N ILE A 65 -6.32 -2.24 -1.88
CA ILE A 65 -5.08 -2.96 -1.52
C ILE A 65 -5.27 -3.68 -0.18
N TRP A 66 -5.89 -3.01 0.80
CA TRP A 66 -6.15 -3.53 2.13
C TRP A 66 -7.10 -4.73 2.07
N GLU A 67 -8.19 -4.66 1.32
CA GLU A 67 -9.13 -5.77 1.13
C GLU A 67 -8.46 -7.01 0.53
N ILE A 68 -7.54 -6.82 -0.42
CA ILE A 68 -6.80 -7.97 -0.99
C ILE A 68 -5.86 -8.56 0.07
N ALA A 69 -5.21 -7.73 0.89
CA ALA A 69 -4.35 -8.20 1.98
C ALA A 69 -5.14 -8.97 3.04
N ASP A 70 -6.32 -8.49 3.41
CA ASP A 70 -7.20 -9.12 4.40
C ASP A 70 -7.70 -10.49 3.91
N LYS A 71 -8.15 -10.57 2.65
CA LYS A 71 -8.52 -11.84 2.02
C LYS A 71 -7.36 -12.83 2.03
N LEU A 72 -6.15 -12.38 1.70
CA LEU A 72 -4.95 -13.23 1.69
C LEU A 72 -4.55 -13.70 3.09
N LYS A 73 -4.81 -12.93 4.14
CA LYS A 73 -4.50 -13.32 5.52
C LYS A 73 -5.48 -14.36 6.07
N ASN A 74 -6.73 -14.31 5.62
CA ASN A 74 -7.83 -15.15 6.10
C ASN A 74 -8.25 -16.27 5.13
N SER A 75 -7.50 -16.51 4.04
CA SER A 75 -7.68 -17.64 3.11
C SER A 75 -6.77 -18.81 3.50
#